data_AF-A0A7S1S1T9-F1
#
_entry.id   AF-A0A7S1S1T9-F1
#
_cell.length_a   1.000
_cell.length_b   1.000
_cell.length_c   1.000
_cell.angle_alpha   90.00
_cell.angle_beta   90.00
_cell.angle_gamma   90.00
#
_symmetry.space_group_name_H-M   'P 1'
#
loop_
_entity.id
_entity.type
_entity.pdbx_description
1 polymer ?
#
loop_
_entity_poly.entity_id
_entity_poly.type
_entity_poly.pdbx_seq_one_letter_code
_entity_poly.pdbx_strand_id
1 'polypeptide(L)'
;APMGRLVSLLAGLQLLRLPLRALGVHYTCGSDEVIGEVQGETGAVCGPRCRDSTFECAGDVPEGTIAQPQCILQDVDQQAYCALLCQSDAQCPSGDSCRRPGSADLSICIRPLSFSEWAKSSSRKKLAVGWPARAGQSSRGFQIAKAYAALQSLKRRYGIADGDADVLVVKELLSATSARGVGAGGGGGPPPP
;
A
#
# COMPACT_ATOMS: atom_id res chain seq x y z
N ALA A 1 40.47 14.79 66.90
CA ALA A 1 39.11 14.24 67.08
C ALA A 1 38.14 15.40 67.31
N PRO A 2 36.88 15.35 66.82
CA PRO A 2 36.41 14.86 65.53
C PRO A 2 35.38 15.82 64.87
N MET A 3 34.83 15.41 63.72
CA MET A 3 33.57 15.87 63.10
C MET A 3 33.63 17.20 62.33
N GLY A 4 33.29 17.30 61.05
CA GLY A 4 32.63 16.37 60.16
C GLY A 4 31.74 17.14 59.19
N ARG A 5 31.94 16.89 57.90
CA ARG A 5 30.91 16.87 56.83
C ARG A 5 30.17 18.18 56.51
N LEU A 6 30.42 18.70 55.30
CA LEU A 6 29.37 19.05 54.34
C LEU A 6 30.02 19.36 52.97
N VAL A 7 30.59 18.32 52.35
CA VAL A 7 30.84 18.33 50.91
C VAL A 7 29.45 18.25 50.27
N SER A 8 29.03 19.36 49.63
CA SER A 8 27.77 19.48 48.93
C SER A 8 27.77 18.60 47.68
N LEU A 9 27.44 17.32 47.86
CA LEU A 9 27.12 16.36 46.81
C LEU A 9 25.68 16.60 46.34
N LEU A 10 25.48 17.65 45.55
CA LEU A 10 24.26 17.85 44.75
C LEU A 10 24.55 17.67 43.26
N ALA A 11 25.36 16.65 42.93
CA ALA A 11 25.58 16.21 41.55
C ALA A 11 25.27 14.71 41.47
N GLY A 12 24.01 14.35 41.66
CA GLY A 12 23.61 12.95 41.69
C GLY A 12 22.12 12.81 41.69
N LEU A 13 21.52 12.94 40.51
CA LEU A 13 20.37 12.19 39.98
C LEU A 13 19.82 12.96 38.77
N GLN A 14 20.67 13.17 37.74
CA GLN A 14 20.13 13.21 36.38
C GLN A 14 19.69 11.79 36.09
N LEU A 15 18.42 11.52 36.40
CA LEU A 15 17.64 10.45 35.80
C LEU A 15 18.00 10.46 34.31
N LEU A 16 18.72 9.44 33.85
CA LEU A 16 18.76 9.11 32.44
C LEU A 16 17.30 8.86 32.04
N ARG A 17 16.63 9.93 31.60
CA ARG A 17 15.52 9.82 30.65
C ARG A 17 16.15 9.37 29.35
N LEU A 18 16.58 8.10 29.32
CA LEU A 18 16.58 7.38 28.07
C LEU A 18 15.15 7.50 27.56
N PRO A 19 14.89 8.07 26.37
CA PRO A 19 13.59 7.89 25.78
C PRO A 19 13.41 6.38 25.74
N LEU A 20 12.33 5.90 26.34
CA LEU A 20 11.80 4.58 26.06
C LEU A 20 11.41 4.65 24.57
N ARG A 21 12.42 4.57 23.68
CA ARG A 21 12.21 4.12 22.33
C ARG A 21 11.57 2.78 22.56
N ALA A 22 10.26 2.72 22.31
CA ALA A 22 9.54 1.48 22.23
C ALA A 22 10.50 0.50 21.55
N LEU A 23 10.91 -0.54 22.28
CA LEU A 23 11.49 -1.70 21.64
C LEU A 23 10.33 -2.21 20.80
N GLY A 24 10.24 -1.66 19.58
CA GLY A 24 9.20 -2.01 18.64
C GLY A 24 9.34 -3.49 18.46
N VAL A 25 8.43 -4.24 19.07
CA VAL A 25 8.35 -5.68 18.89
C VAL A 25 7.90 -5.83 17.45
N HIS A 26 8.86 -5.84 16.55
CA HIS A 26 8.61 -6.09 15.15
C HIS A 26 8.14 -7.52 15.06
N TYR A 27 6.86 -7.68 14.72
CA TYR A 27 6.31 -9.00 14.48
C TYR A 27 7.01 -9.64 13.29
N THR A 28 7.23 -10.95 13.39
CA THR A 28 7.71 -11.75 12.27
C THR A 28 6.53 -12.14 11.40
N CYS A 29 6.71 -12.18 10.08
CA CYS A 29 5.64 -12.65 9.20
C CYS A 29 5.27 -14.10 9.51
N GLY A 30 3.98 -14.42 9.35
CA GLY A 30 3.44 -15.77 9.46
C GLY A 30 3.98 -16.72 8.39
N SER A 31 3.67 -18.01 8.53
CA SER A 31 4.14 -19.05 7.60
C SER A 31 3.52 -18.98 6.20
N ASP A 32 2.32 -18.43 6.10
CA ASP A 32 1.57 -18.20 4.86
C ASP A 32 1.80 -16.80 4.27
N GLU A 33 2.54 -15.95 4.98
CA GLU A 33 2.86 -14.60 4.58
C GLU A 33 4.21 -14.52 3.87
N VAL A 34 4.31 -13.62 2.89
CA VAL A 34 5.60 -13.23 2.31
C VAL A 34 6.05 -11.91 2.90
N ILE A 35 7.37 -11.77 3.08
CA ILE A 35 7.96 -10.46 3.29
C ILE A 35 8.02 -9.76 1.93
N GLY A 36 7.37 -8.60 1.81
CA GLY A 36 7.30 -7.83 0.57
C GLY A 36 7.92 -6.44 0.70
N GLU A 37 8.86 -6.09 -0.16
CA GLU A 37 9.31 -4.70 -0.32
C GLU A 37 8.41 -3.97 -1.30
N VAL A 38 7.76 -2.90 -0.82
CA VAL A 38 6.87 -2.09 -1.64
C VAL A 38 7.67 -1.04 -2.39
N GLN A 39 7.45 -0.94 -3.70
CA GLN A 39 8.14 0.02 -4.56
C GLN A 39 7.98 1.46 -4.04
N GLY A 40 9.11 2.15 -3.89
CA GLY A 40 9.15 3.54 -3.42
C GLY A 40 9.10 3.71 -1.91
N GLU A 41 9.11 2.63 -1.13
CA GLU A 41 9.06 2.68 0.34
C GLU A 41 10.30 2.04 0.98
N THR A 42 10.60 2.49 2.20
CA THR A 42 11.68 1.93 3.02
C THR A 42 11.06 1.11 4.14
N GLY A 43 11.10 -0.22 3.98
CA GLY A 43 10.47 -1.16 4.89
C GLY A 43 9.91 -2.36 4.14
N ALA A 44 9.08 -3.13 4.81
CA ALA A 44 8.37 -4.24 4.20
C ALA A 44 6.96 -4.39 4.75
N VAL A 45 6.16 -5.15 4.02
CA VAL A 45 4.89 -5.68 4.48
C VAL A 45 5.04 -7.17 4.77
N CYS A 46 4.25 -7.67 5.71
CA CYS A 46 3.90 -9.08 5.76
C CYS A 46 2.48 -9.20 5.20
N GLY A 47 2.28 -10.13 4.27
CA GLY A 47 0.95 -10.42 3.78
C GLY A 47 0.90 -11.73 3.02
N PRO A 48 -0.17 -12.52 3.19
CA PRO A 48 -0.36 -13.74 2.41
C PRO A 48 -0.65 -13.41 0.95
N ARG A 49 -0.49 -14.42 0.10
CA ARG A 49 -1.04 -14.37 -1.26
C ARG A 49 -2.56 -14.27 -1.16
N CYS A 50 -3.17 -13.48 -2.03
CA CYS A 50 -4.62 -13.42 -2.11
C CYS A 50 -5.19 -14.75 -2.62
N ARG A 51 -6.43 -15.06 -2.23
CA ARG A 51 -7.12 -16.22 -2.79
C ARG A 51 -7.38 -16.01 -4.29
N ASP A 52 -6.93 -16.95 -5.12
CA ASP A 52 -6.81 -16.81 -6.59
C ASP A 52 -8.11 -16.45 -7.33
N SER A 53 -9.29 -16.75 -6.75
CA SER A 53 -10.60 -16.48 -7.38
C SER A 53 -11.39 -15.34 -6.73
N THR A 54 -11.26 -15.13 -5.42
CA THR A 54 -12.07 -14.13 -4.69
C THR A 54 -11.31 -12.84 -4.41
N PHE A 55 -9.96 -12.85 -4.53
CA PHE A 55 -9.08 -11.75 -4.12
C PHE A 55 -9.33 -11.33 -2.66
N GLU A 56 -9.70 -12.30 -1.84
CA GLU A 56 -9.87 -12.12 -0.42
C GLU A 56 -8.54 -12.35 0.30
N CYS A 57 -8.39 -11.63 1.39
CA CYS A 57 -7.30 -11.83 2.34
C CYS A 57 -7.76 -12.69 3.50
N ALA A 58 -6.81 -13.39 4.10
CA ALA A 58 -7.01 -13.96 5.41
C ALA A 58 -7.23 -12.81 6.42
N GLY A 59 -8.05 -13.07 7.44
CA GLY A 59 -8.48 -12.05 8.41
C GLY A 59 -7.59 -12.00 9.65
N ASP A 60 -6.62 -12.90 9.74
CA ASP A 60 -5.62 -12.88 10.80
C ASP A 60 -4.68 -11.70 10.58
N VAL A 61 -4.56 -10.89 11.63
CA VAL A 61 -3.72 -9.71 11.69
C VAL A 61 -3.02 -9.69 13.04
N PRO A 62 -1.86 -9.04 13.18
CA PRO A 62 -1.18 -8.91 14.47
C PRO A 62 -2.09 -8.27 15.52
N GLU A 63 -1.88 -8.63 16.78
CA GLU A 63 -2.65 -8.07 17.90
C GLU A 63 -2.61 -6.54 17.93
N GLY A 64 -3.78 -5.91 18.19
CA GLY A 64 -3.92 -4.46 18.20
C GLY A 64 -4.07 -3.81 16.82
N THR A 65 -4.04 -4.58 15.73
CA THR A 65 -4.28 -4.07 14.37
C THR A 65 -5.75 -3.72 14.18
N ILE A 66 -6.02 -2.49 13.72
CA ILE A 66 -7.36 -2.01 13.33
C ILE A 66 -7.50 -1.95 11.81
N ALA A 67 -6.38 -1.76 11.11
CA ALA A 67 -6.28 -1.74 9.67
C ALA A 67 -6.82 -3.06 9.08
N GLN A 68 -7.62 -2.94 8.02
CA GLN A 68 -8.20 -4.12 7.37
C GLN A 68 -7.29 -4.63 6.24
N PRO A 69 -7.11 -5.96 6.12
CA PRO A 69 -6.36 -6.54 5.04
C PRO A 69 -7.13 -6.40 3.72
N GLN A 70 -6.43 -6.01 2.66
CA GLN A 70 -6.97 -5.93 1.31
C GLN A 70 -5.96 -6.48 0.31
N CYS A 71 -6.50 -7.10 -0.73
CA CYS A 71 -5.71 -7.64 -1.81
C CYS A 71 -5.35 -6.52 -2.80
N ILE A 72 -4.24 -5.82 -2.53
CA ILE A 72 -3.87 -4.57 -3.23
C ILE A 72 -2.39 -4.49 -3.61
N LEU A 73 -1.65 -5.57 -3.42
CA LEU A 73 -0.25 -5.67 -3.83
C LEU A 73 -0.12 -6.66 -4.96
N GLN A 74 0.85 -6.43 -5.83
CA GLN A 74 1.14 -7.31 -6.94
C GLN A 74 2.64 -7.43 -7.16
N ASP A 75 3.13 -8.63 -7.46
CA ASP A 75 4.50 -8.84 -7.91
C ASP A 75 4.63 -8.76 -9.45
N VAL A 76 5.86 -8.96 -9.94
CA VAL A 76 6.17 -8.94 -11.38
C VAL A 76 5.51 -10.08 -12.16
N ASP A 77 5.17 -11.18 -11.49
CA ASP A 77 4.49 -12.35 -12.05
C ASP A 77 2.96 -12.22 -11.97
N GLN A 78 2.48 -11.01 -11.69
CA GLN A 78 1.07 -10.68 -11.53
C GLN A 78 0.37 -11.40 -10.37
N GLN A 79 1.13 -11.98 -9.43
CA GLN A 79 0.58 -12.59 -8.23
C GLN A 79 0.13 -11.52 -7.25
N ALA A 80 -1.09 -11.67 -6.73
CA ALA A 80 -1.70 -10.70 -5.85
C ALA A 80 -1.43 -11.04 -4.38
N TYR A 81 -1.14 -10.02 -3.58
CA TYR A 81 -0.81 -10.13 -2.17
C TYR A 81 -1.62 -9.15 -1.33
N CYS A 82 -1.79 -9.53 -0.07
CA CYS A 82 -2.52 -8.75 0.92
C CYS A 82 -1.64 -7.67 1.54
N ALA A 83 -2.25 -6.53 1.87
CA ALA A 83 -1.68 -5.49 2.71
C ALA A 83 -2.77 -4.86 3.59
N LEU A 84 -2.35 -4.27 4.70
CA LEU A 84 -3.25 -3.60 5.64
C LEU A 84 -3.48 -2.15 5.21
N LEU A 85 -4.72 -1.77 4.91
CA LEU A 85 -5.06 -0.39 4.60
C LEU A 85 -5.20 0.44 5.87
N CYS A 86 -4.61 1.63 5.83
CA CYS A 86 -4.60 2.53 6.97
C CYS A 86 -4.83 3.99 6.54
N GLN A 87 -5.18 4.79 7.53
CA GLN A 87 -5.32 6.24 7.48
C GLN A 87 -4.37 6.92 8.48
N SER A 88 -4.00 6.20 9.56
CA SER A 88 -3.05 6.64 10.57
C SER A 88 -2.23 5.47 11.13
N ASP A 89 -1.07 5.78 11.72
CA ASP A 89 -0.17 4.78 12.32
C ASP A 89 -0.85 3.98 13.44
N ALA A 90 -1.81 4.58 14.15
CA ALA A 90 -2.56 3.94 15.23
C ALA A 90 -3.43 2.75 14.77
N GLN A 91 -3.66 2.61 13.46
CA GLN A 91 -4.39 1.48 12.90
C GLN A 91 -3.49 0.29 12.57
N CYS A 92 -2.19 0.54 12.46
CA CYS A 92 -1.21 -0.45 12.07
C CYS A 92 -0.74 -1.30 13.25
N PRO A 93 -0.14 -2.47 12.99
CA PRO A 93 0.58 -3.23 14.00
C PRO A 93 1.56 -2.35 14.77
N SER A 94 1.83 -2.72 16.03
CA SER A 94 2.76 -1.97 16.87
C SER A 94 4.14 -1.84 16.21
N GLY A 95 4.58 -0.60 15.98
CA GLY A 95 5.88 -0.29 15.38
C GLY A 95 5.87 -0.10 13.86
N ASP A 96 4.72 -0.28 13.21
CA ASP A 96 4.54 0.00 11.79
C ASP A 96 4.10 1.45 11.56
N SER A 97 4.34 1.96 10.35
CA SER A 97 3.89 3.29 9.94
C SER A 97 2.90 3.19 8.79
N CYS A 98 1.91 4.07 8.78
CA CYS A 98 0.96 4.21 7.70
C CYS A 98 1.55 5.07 6.59
N ARG A 99 1.85 4.44 5.45
CA ARG A 99 2.61 5.05 4.35
C ARG A 99 1.82 5.05 3.06
N ARG A 100 2.05 6.06 2.22
CA ARG A 100 1.45 6.19 0.89
C ARG A 100 2.49 5.84 -0.19
N PRO A 101 2.63 4.55 -0.54
CA PRO A 101 3.56 4.12 -1.58
C PRO A 101 3.24 4.74 -2.94
N GLY A 102 4.26 5.36 -3.54
CA GLY A 102 4.19 5.92 -4.89
C GLY A 102 3.20 7.08 -5.01
N SER A 103 2.41 7.08 -6.08
CA SER A 103 1.32 8.05 -6.30
C SER A 103 -0.06 7.42 -6.13
N ALA A 104 -0.15 6.37 -5.33
CA ALA A 104 -1.43 5.74 -5.02
C ALA A 104 -2.21 6.64 -4.05
N ASP A 105 -3.51 6.80 -4.28
CA ASP A 105 -4.41 7.57 -3.39
C ASP A 105 -4.80 6.76 -2.12
N LEU A 106 -4.03 5.71 -1.78
CA LEU A 106 -4.25 4.82 -0.64
C LEU A 106 -2.99 4.70 0.21
N SER A 107 -3.16 4.38 1.49
CA SER A 107 -2.06 4.16 2.42
C SER A 107 -2.10 2.75 2.99
N ILE A 108 -0.93 2.19 3.25
CA ILE A 108 -0.75 0.85 3.81
C ILE A 108 0.20 0.86 5.00
N CYS A 109 0.04 -0.10 5.90
CA CYS A 109 0.97 -0.30 7.00
C CYS A 109 2.28 -0.86 6.47
N ILE A 110 3.39 -0.19 6.77
CA ILE A 110 4.73 -0.61 6.41
C ILE A 110 5.54 -0.77 7.69
N ARG A 111 6.05 -1.98 7.86
CA ARG A 111 6.97 -2.32 8.91
C ARG A 111 8.35 -1.79 8.55
N PRO A 112 9.00 -1.01 9.42
CA PRO A 112 10.37 -0.61 9.19
C PRO A 112 11.28 -1.85 9.21
N LEU A 113 12.27 -1.87 8.33
CA LEU A 113 13.30 -2.89 8.33
C LEU A 113 14.60 -2.29 8.83
N SER A 114 15.26 -2.98 9.77
CA SER A 114 16.64 -2.65 10.09
C SER A 114 17.56 -2.96 8.90
N PHE A 115 18.73 -2.32 8.83
CA PHE A 115 19.73 -2.66 7.81
C PHE A 115 20.09 -4.15 7.81
N SER A 116 20.11 -4.78 9.00
CA SER A 116 20.43 -6.21 9.12
C SER A 116 19.35 -7.13 8.56
N GLU A 117 18.07 -6.80 8.77
CA GLU A 117 16.95 -7.52 8.15
C GLU A 117 16.87 -7.20 6.66
N TRP A 118 17.23 -5.98 6.27
CA TRP A 118 17.31 -5.61 4.88
C TRP A 118 18.37 -6.46 4.16
N ALA A 119 19.59 -6.52 4.69
CA ALA A 119 20.71 -7.25 4.10
C ALA A 119 20.50 -8.77 4.03
N LYS A 120 19.76 -9.35 4.98
CA LYS A 120 19.50 -10.80 5.02
C LYS A 120 18.40 -11.29 4.07
N SER A 121 17.78 -10.39 3.32
CA SER A 121 16.54 -10.71 2.64
C SER A 121 16.70 -10.84 1.13
N SER A 122 17.47 -11.86 0.77
CA SER A 122 17.54 -12.33 -0.62
C SER A 122 16.23 -12.95 -1.12
N SER A 123 15.27 -13.23 -0.24
CA SER A 123 13.98 -13.87 -0.54
C SER A 123 12.76 -12.93 -0.50
N ARG A 124 12.96 -11.62 -0.33
CA ARG A 124 11.85 -10.64 -0.31
C ARG A 124 11.19 -10.50 -1.67
N LYS A 125 9.85 -10.48 -1.69
CA LYS A 125 9.07 -10.18 -2.89
C LYS A 125 9.14 -8.68 -3.19
N LYS A 126 9.31 -8.31 -4.46
CA LYS A 126 9.16 -6.92 -4.91
C LYS A 126 7.71 -6.70 -5.27
N LEU A 127 7.03 -5.79 -4.56
CA LEU A 127 5.60 -5.57 -4.68
C LEU A 127 5.32 -4.14 -5.15
N ALA A 128 4.34 -3.99 -6.01
CA ALA A 128 3.75 -2.71 -6.39
C ALA A 128 2.31 -2.63 -5.86
N VAL A 129 1.88 -1.42 -5.50
CA VAL A 129 0.47 -1.19 -5.15
C VAL A 129 -0.38 -1.18 -6.42
N GLY A 130 -1.42 -2.02 -6.41
CA GLY A 130 -2.41 -2.10 -7.47
C GLY A 130 -3.49 -3.12 -7.14
N TRP A 131 -4.73 -2.80 -7.49
CA TRP A 131 -5.83 -3.74 -7.40
C TRP A 131 -5.65 -4.84 -8.45
N PRO A 132 -5.69 -6.12 -8.05
CA PRO A 132 -5.54 -7.22 -8.99
C PRO A 132 -6.78 -7.32 -9.88
N ALA A 133 -6.56 -7.66 -11.14
CA ALA A 133 -7.66 -7.87 -12.08
C ALA A 133 -8.34 -9.22 -11.77
N ARG A 134 -9.65 -9.23 -11.48
CA ARG A 134 -10.35 -10.48 -11.25
C ARG A 134 -10.41 -11.32 -12.53
N ALA A 135 -10.09 -12.61 -12.46
CA ALA A 135 -10.30 -13.53 -13.58
C ALA A 135 -11.81 -13.58 -13.87
N GLY A 136 -12.23 -13.02 -15.01
CA GLY A 136 -13.64 -12.78 -15.37
C GLY A 136 -14.07 -11.30 -15.38
N GLN A 137 -13.27 -10.39 -14.81
CA GLN A 137 -13.37 -8.94 -15.06
C GLN A 137 -12.50 -8.55 -16.26
N SER A 138 -12.81 -9.13 -17.41
CA SER A 138 -12.73 -8.38 -18.65
C SER A 138 -13.91 -7.41 -18.66
N SER A 139 -13.82 -6.30 -17.90
CA SER A 139 -14.55 -5.12 -18.31
C SER A 139 -13.51 -4.14 -18.77
N ARG A 140 -13.55 -3.80 -20.06
CA ARG A 140 -12.80 -2.67 -20.62
C ARG A 140 -12.89 -1.43 -19.70
N GLY A 141 -13.99 -1.29 -18.95
CA GLY A 141 -14.17 -0.30 -17.88
C GLY A 141 -13.09 -0.29 -16.78
N PHE A 142 -12.59 -1.43 -16.30
CA PHE A 142 -11.52 -1.45 -15.30
C PHE A 142 -10.18 -0.97 -15.89
N GLN A 143 -9.87 -1.37 -17.13
CA GLN A 143 -8.67 -0.91 -17.83
C GLN A 143 -8.75 0.58 -18.18
N ILE A 144 -9.95 1.08 -18.53
CA ILE A 144 -10.20 2.51 -18.75
C ILE A 144 -10.06 3.29 -17.45
N ALA A 145 -10.57 2.79 -16.32
CA ALA A 145 -10.41 3.44 -15.02
C ALA A 145 -8.93 3.50 -14.59
N LYS A 146 -8.17 2.43 -14.82
CA LYS A 146 -6.72 2.39 -14.57
C LYS A 146 -5.95 3.35 -15.48
N ALA A 147 -6.29 3.39 -16.77
CA ALA A 147 -5.70 4.33 -17.73
C ALA A 147 -6.02 5.79 -17.37
N TYR A 148 -7.24 6.08 -16.94
CA TYR A 148 -7.64 7.40 -16.48
C TYR A 148 -6.89 7.82 -15.21
N ALA A 149 -6.75 6.92 -14.22
CA ALA A 149 -5.98 7.18 -13.01
C ALA A 149 -4.48 7.42 -13.30
N ALA A 150 -3.90 6.64 -14.22
CA ALA A 150 -2.52 6.84 -14.67
C ALA A 150 -2.34 8.21 -15.35
N LEU A 151 -3.26 8.61 -16.21
CA LEU A 151 -3.24 9.92 -16.88
C LEU A 151 -3.32 11.07 -15.88
N GLN A 152 -4.17 10.98 -14.85
CA GLN A 152 -4.27 12.00 -13.81
C GLN A 152 -2.98 12.11 -12.97
N SER A 153 -2.32 10.98 -12.69
CA SER A 153 -1.01 10.99 -12.02
C SER A 153 0.06 11.68 -12.88
N LEU A 154 0.12 11.38 -14.18
CA LEU A 154 1.04 12.02 -15.11
C LEU A 154 0.77 13.53 -15.24
N LYS A 155 -0.49 13.94 -15.35
CA LYS A 155 -0.89 15.34 -15.38
C LYS A 155 -0.38 16.11 -14.16
N ARG A 156 -0.54 15.54 -12.96
CA ARG A 156 -0.02 16.12 -11.70
C ARG A 156 1.50 16.19 -11.67
N ARG A 157 2.19 15.16 -12.18
CA ARG A 157 3.67 15.10 -12.18
C ARG A 157 4.31 16.06 -13.19
N TYR A 158 3.69 16.25 -14.35
CA TYR A 158 4.24 17.05 -15.45
C TYR A 158 3.57 18.41 -15.64
N GLY A 159 2.62 18.78 -14.77
CA GLY A 159 1.95 20.09 -14.81
C GLY A 159 1.13 20.32 -16.09
N ILE A 160 0.59 19.25 -16.69
CA ILE A 160 -0.13 19.33 -17.96
C ILE A 160 -1.54 19.94 -17.73
N ALA A 161 -1.92 20.91 -18.54
CA ALA A 161 -3.24 21.55 -18.43
C ALA A 161 -4.36 20.64 -18.99
N ASP A 162 -5.59 20.78 -18.49
CA ASP A 162 -6.75 20.02 -19.04
C ASP A 162 -7.07 20.36 -20.50
N GLY A 163 -6.68 21.55 -20.94
CA GLY A 163 -6.88 22.02 -22.31
C GLY A 163 -5.75 21.64 -23.26
N ASP A 164 -4.78 20.84 -22.81
CA ASP A 164 -3.73 20.34 -23.68
C ASP A 164 -4.32 19.42 -24.76
N ALA A 165 -3.90 19.62 -26.01
CA ALA A 165 -4.46 18.91 -27.16
C ALA A 165 -4.29 17.38 -27.02
N ASP A 166 -3.16 16.92 -26.47
CA ASP A 166 -2.88 15.50 -26.30
C ASP A 166 -3.77 14.91 -25.19
N VAL A 167 -4.02 15.67 -24.11
CA VAL A 167 -4.94 15.25 -23.03
C VAL A 167 -6.37 15.14 -23.53
N LEU A 168 -6.81 16.07 -24.39
CA LEU A 168 -8.14 16.03 -25.00
C LEU A 168 -8.32 14.81 -25.91
N VAL A 169 -7.34 14.50 -26.75
CA VAL A 169 -7.34 13.31 -27.62
C VAL A 169 -7.37 12.02 -26.80
N VAL A 170 -6.57 11.93 -25.74
CA VAL A 170 -6.56 10.75 -24.87
C VAL A 170 -7.90 10.61 -24.14
N LYS A 171 -8.49 11.71 -23.65
CA LYS A 171 -9.81 11.71 -22.99
C LYS A 171 -10.92 11.28 -23.95
N GLU A 172 -10.87 11.72 -25.20
CA GLU A 172 -11.79 11.29 -26.25
C GLU A 172 -11.64 9.79 -26.55
N LEU A 173 -10.41 9.30 -26.70
CA LEU A 173 -10.12 7.88 -26.94
C LEU A 173 -10.61 7.00 -25.77
N LEU A 174 -10.36 7.42 -24.53
CA LEU A 174 -10.83 6.72 -23.33
C LEU A 174 -12.37 6.72 -23.25
N SER A 175 -13.02 7.83 -23.63
CA SER A 175 -14.48 7.95 -23.64
C SER A 175 -15.13 7.08 -24.74
N ALA A 176 -14.56 7.08 -25.94
CA ALA A 176 -15.00 6.25 -27.06
C ALA A 176 -14.85 4.74 -26.77
N THR A 177 -13.78 4.37 -26.06
CA THR A 177 -13.54 2.99 -25.63
C THR A 177 -14.53 2.56 -24.55
N SER A 178 -15.00 3.49 -23.71
CA SER A 178 -16.04 3.24 -22.70
C SER A 178 -17.43 3.04 -23.30
N ALA A 179 -17.78 3.78 -24.36
CA ALA A 179 -19.10 3.69 -24.99
C ALA A 179 -19.33 2.39 -25.78
N ARG A 180 -18.27 1.77 -26.30
CA ARG A 180 -18.31 0.52 -27.08
C ARG A 180 -18.59 -0.76 -26.26
N GLY A 181 -18.85 -0.62 -24.96
CA GLY A 181 -19.14 -1.74 -24.05
C GLY A 181 -20.63 -2.03 -23.81
N VAL A 182 -21.54 -1.14 -24.22
CA VAL A 182 -22.99 -1.31 -24.07
C VAL A 182 -23.59 -1.56 -25.45
N GLY A 183 -23.55 -2.80 -25.93
CA GLY A 183 -24.15 -3.14 -27.23
C GLY A 183 -23.56 -4.36 -27.92
N ALA A 184 -23.78 -5.54 -27.35
CA ALA A 184 -23.72 -6.79 -28.09
C ALA A 184 -24.91 -7.66 -27.67
N GLY A 185 -26.11 -7.22 -28.09
CA GLY A 185 -27.36 -7.93 -27.88
C GLY A 185 -28.54 -7.08 -28.35
N GLY A 186 -29.03 -7.35 -29.56
CA GLY A 186 -30.27 -6.76 -30.08
C GLY A 186 -30.12 -6.27 -31.51
N GLY A 187 -30.70 -7.01 -32.45
CA GLY A 187 -30.65 -6.73 -33.87
C GLY A 187 -31.35 -5.42 -34.24
N GLY A 188 -30.86 -4.80 -35.31
CA GLY A 188 -31.55 -3.68 -35.94
C GLY A 188 -32.87 -4.14 -36.53
N GLY A 189 -33.94 -3.45 -36.16
CA GLY A 189 -35.21 -3.44 -36.87
C GLY A 189 -35.72 -1.99 -36.90
N PRO A 190 -36.13 -1.47 -38.07
CA PRO A 190 -36.71 -0.12 -38.15
C PRO A 190 -38.07 -0.07 -37.43
N PRO A 191 -38.48 1.10 -36.91
CA PRO A 191 -39.78 1.25 -36.25
C PRO A 191 -40.94 1.05 -37.24
N PRO A 192 -42.00 0.28 -36.88
CA PRO A 192 -43.23 0.23 -37.67
C PRO A 192 -44.03 1.54 -37.56
N PRO A 193 -44.95 1.82 -38.52
CA PRO A 193 -45.53 3.15 -38.77
C PRO A 193 -46.41 3.70 -37.64
#